data_AF-A0AAN6E9R1-F1
#
_entry.id   AF-A0AAN6E9R1-F1
#
_cell.length_a   1.000
_cell.length_b   1.000
_cell.length_c   1.000
_cell.angle_alpha   90.00
_cell.angle_beta   90.00
_cell.angle_gamma   90.00
#
_symmetry.space_group_name_H-M   'P 1'
#
loop_
_entity.id
_entity.type
_entity.pdbx_description
1 polymer ?
#
loop_
_entity_poly.entity_id
_entity_poly.type
_entity_poly.pdbx_seq_one_letter_code
_entity_poly.pdbx_strand_id
1 'polypeptide(L)'
;MLVAPDGHNASIDIFALQVIGQADDKYIMCICDNWLVAIDQHAADERIRLERFFNELSTTLQSLSQISEDHVLSRVDGVSVLVPPAAVVLNNH
;
A
#
# COMPACT_ATOMS: atom_id res chain seq x y z
N MET A 1 -0.78 -3.53 -13.43
CA MET A 1 -0.21 -4.58 -14.30
C MET A 1 0.53 -3.88 -15.43
N LEU A 2 1.87 -3.94 -15.44
CA LEU A 2 2.67 -3.42 -16.56
C LEU A 2 2.72 -4.53 -17.62
N VAL A 3 2.24 -4.24 -18.82
CA VAL A 3 2.19 -5.21 -19.91
C VAL A 3 3.41 -5.01 -20.79
N ALA A 4 4.15 -6.09 -21.03
CA ALA A 4 5.27 -6.07 -21.94
C ALA A 4 4.85 -5.96 -23.39
N PRO A 5 5.68 -5.33 -24.25
CA PRO A 5 5.39 -5.23 -25.68
C PRO A 5 5.29 -6.61 -26.37
N ASP A 6 5.75 -7.68 -25.74
CA ASP A 6 5.66 -9.07 -26.21
C ASP A 6 4.44 -9.84 -25.64
N GLY A 7 3.57 -9.20 -24.86
CA GLY A 7 2.34 -9.80 -24.34
C GLY A 7 2.52 -10.73 -23.14
N HIS A 8 3.74 -10.83 -22.57
CA HIS A 8 3.94 -11.51 -21.30
C HIS A 8 3.64 -10.59 -20.10
N ASN A 9 3.02 -11.17 -19.06
CA ASN A 9 2.93 -10.52 -17.75
C ASN A 9 4.32 -10.48 -17.14
N ALA A 10 5.05 -9.39 -17.37
CA ALA A 10 6.26 -9.12 -16.65
C ALA A 10 5.90 -8.70 -15.22
N SER A 11 6.10 -9.62 -14.27
CA SER A 11 6.11 -9.26 -12.86
C SER A 11 7.40 -8.49 -12.60
N ILE A 12 7.29 -7.21 -12.25
CA ILE A 12 8.43 -6.45 -11.76
C ILE A 12 8.68 -6.88 -10.33
N ASP A 13 9.85 -7.46 -10.06
CA ASP A 13 10.32 -7.63 -8.70
C ASP A 13 10.75 -6.26 -8.15
N ILE A 14 9.89 -5.67 -7.33
CA ILE A 14 10.12 -4.34 -6.76
C ILE A 14 11.37 -4.30 -5.86
N PHE A 15 11.84 -5.44 -5.33
CA PHE A 15 13.06 -5.51 -4.55
C PHE A 15 14.33 -5.49 -5.41
N ALA A 16 14.20 -5.75 -6.72
CA ALA A 16 15.28 -5.68 -7.69
C ALA A 16 15.41 -4.30 -8.37
N LEU A 17 14.57 -3.32 -8.01
CA LEU A 17 14.64 -1.97 -8.57
C LEU A 17 15.91 -1.25 -8.15
N GLN A 18 16.70 -0.84 -9.13
CA GLN A 18 17.87 0.02 -8.94
C GLN A 18 17.57 1.44 -9.42
N VAL A 19 17.65 2.42 -8.52
CA VAL A 19 17.49 3.84 -8.87
C VAL A 19 18.64 4.29 -9.76
N ILE A 20 18.32 4.92 -10.88
CA ILE A 20 19.31 5.47 -11.82
C ILE A 20 19.32 7.00 -11.86
N GLY A 21 18.25 7.65 -11.37
CA GLY A 21 18.17 9.11 -11.31
C GLY A 21 16.73 9.60 -11.21
N GLN A 22 16.55 10.87 -11.54
CA GLN A 22 15.26 11.56 -11.54
C GLN A 22 15.00 12.19 -12.92
N ALA A 23 13.74 12.22 -13.33
CA ALA A 23 13.29 12.88 -14.54
C ALA A 23 12.23 13.95 -14.21
N ASP A 24 12.44 15.15 -14.76
CA ASP A 24 11.51 16.30 -14.70
C ASP A 24 11.08 16.69 -13.28
N ASP A 25 11.95 16.48 -12.29
CA ASP A 25 11.66 16.67 -10.87
C ASP A 25 10.34 16.01 -10.40
N LYS A 26 9.89 14.95 -11.10
CA LYS A 26 8.59 14.32 -10.90
C LYS A 26 8.67 12.80 -10.81
N TYR A 27 9.57 12.19 -11.56
CA TYR A 27 9.70 10.74 -11.62
C TYR A 27 11.04 10.27 -11.06
N ILE A 28 11.00 9.30 -10.16
CA ILE A 28 12.19 8.51 -9.81
C ILE A 28 12.32 7.41 -10.86
N MET A 29 13.45 7.40 -11.56
CA MET A 29 13.72 6.45 -12.63
C MET A 29 14.51 5.27 -12.05
N CYS A 30 14.03 4.06 -12.32
CA CYS A 30 14.63 2.81 -11.86
C CYS A 30 14.84 1.84 -13.04
N ILE A 31 15.85 0.99 -12.94
CA ILE A 31 16.02 -0.18 -13.80
C ILE A 31 15.67 -1.43 -13.00
N CYS A 32 14.96 -2.37 -13.64
CA CYS A 32 14.73 -3.72 -13.14
C CYS A 32 14.85 -4.68 -14.32
N ASP A 33 15.87 -5.53 -14.33
CA ASP A 33 16.20 -6.39 -15.48
C ASP A 33 16.24 -5.59 -16.81
N ASN A 34 15.32 -5.89 -17.73
CA ASN A 34 15.23 -5.24 -19.05
C ASN A 34 14.22 -4.09 -19.07
N TRP A 35 13.79 -3.62 -17.91
CA TRP A 35 12.72 -2.64 -17.75
C TRP A 35 13.24 -1.32 -17.21
N LEU A 36 12.80 -0.24 -17.87
CA LEU A 36 12.86 1.10 -17.31
C LEU A 36 11.52 1.38 -16.62
N VAL A 37 11.58 1.69 -15.33
CA VAL A 37 10.44 1.95 -14.47
C VAL A 37 10.48 3.41 -14.04
N ALA A 38 9.37 4.12 -14.23
CA ALA A 38 9.21 5.49 -13.74
C ALA A 38 8.20 5.48 -12.58
N ILE A 39 8.64 5.92 -11.41
CA ILE A 39 7.81 6.03 -10.21
C ILE A 39 7.41 7.49 -10.05
N ASP A 40 6.11 7.79 -10.05
CA ASP A 40 5.62 9.13 -9.73
C ASP A 40 5.91 9.42 -8.26
N GLN A 41 6.81 10.39 -8.01
CA GLN A 41 7.33 10.65 -6.67
C GLN A 41 6.25 11.14 -5.71
N HIS A 42 5.27 11.92 -6.21
CA HIS A 42 4.21 12.48 -5.37
C HIS A 42 3.23 11.39 -4.97
N ALA A 43 2.76 10.61 -5.94
CA ALA A 43 1.85 9.51 -5.65
C ALA A 43 2.48 8.44 -4.74
N ALA A 44 3.79 8.17 -4.89
CA ALA A 44 4.51 7.22 -4.05
C ALA A 44 4.66 7.73 -2.60
N ASP A 45 5.07 8.99 -2.41
CA ASP A 45 5.21 9.60 -1.09
C ASP A 45 3.85 9.73 -0.38
N GLU A 46 2.80 10.10 -1.11
CA GLU A 46 1.42 10.11 -0.61
C GLU A 46 0.97 8.72 -0.12
N ARG A 47 1.25 7.66 -0.90
CA ARG A 47 0.91 6.28 -0.51
C ARG A 47 1.65 5.87 0.77
N ILE A 48 2.94 6.16 0.88
CA ILE A 48 3.74 5.84 2.08
C ILE A 48 3.18 6.58 3.31
N ARG A 49 2.86 7.86 3.18
CA ARG A 49 2.29 8.66 4.29
C ARG A 49 0.92 8.14 4.72
N LEU A 50 0.08 7.79 3.76
CA LEU A 50 -1.24 7.23 4.02
C LEU A 50 -1.14 5.92 4.81
N GLU A 51 -0.27 5.00 4.38
CA GLU A 51 -0.06 3.72 5.05
C GLU A 51 0.50 3.91 6.47
N ARG A 52 1.46 4.82 6.66
CA ARG A 52 1.97 5.17 8.00
C ARG A 52 0.87 5.71 8.90
N PHE A 53 0.06 6.65 8.41
CA PHE A 53 -1.05 7.22 9.16
C PHE A 53 -2.06 6.15 9.57
N PHE A 54 -2.46 5.26 8.66
CA PHE A 54 -3.38 4.18 8.99
C PHE A 54 -2.79 3.19 9.99
N ASN A 55 -1.52 2.85 9.88
CA ASN A 55 -0.84 1.99 10.86
C ASN A 55 -0.81 2.64 12.25
N GLU A 56 -0.41 3.90 12.34
CA GLU A 56 -0.38 4.66 13.61
C GLU A 56 -1.77 4.79 14.23
N LEU A 57 -2.78 5.11 13.42
CA LEU A 57 -4.17 5.18 13.87
C LEU A 57 -4.65 3.83 14.37
N SER A 58 -4.38 2.74 13.63
CA SER A 58 -4.75 1.38 14.04
C SER A 58 -4.12 1.00 15.37
N THR A 59 -2.81 1.23 15.55
CA THR A 59 -2.12 0.97 16.82
C THR A 59 -2.68 1.82 17.96
N THR A 60 -2.97 3.09 17.70
CA THR A 60 -3.57 3.99 18.71
C THR A 60 -4.94 3.47 19.15
N LEU A 61 -5.81 3.12 18.19
CA LEU A 61 -7.12 2.57 18.48
C LEU A 61 -7.04 1.25 19.25
N GLN A 62 -6.11 0.35 18.89
CA GLN A 62 -5.86 -0.89 19.66
C GLN A 62 -5.45 -0.58 21.11
N SER A 63 -4.54 0.37 21.32
CA SER A 63 -4.09 0.74 22.67
C SER A 63 -5.20 1.34 23.54
N LEU A 64 -6.06 2.19 22.94
CA LEU A 64 -7.16 2.85 23.64
C LEU A 64 -8.34 1.93 23.92
N SER A 65 -8.57 0.96 23.04
CA SER A 65 -9.75 0.10 23.09
C SER A 65 -9.64 -1.03 24.11
N GLN A 66 -8.43 -1.44 24.56
CA GLN A 66 -8.21 -2.66 25.38
C GLN A 66 -8.86 -3.93 24.77
N ILE A 67 -9.20 -3.85 23.49
CA ILE A 67 -9.96 -4.84 22.74
C ILE A 67 -8.91 -5.67 22.01
N SER A 68 -8.80 -6.94 22.43
CA SER A 68 -8.00 -7.96 21.76
C SER A 68 -8.36 -8.02 20.27
N GLU A 69 -7.40 -8.37 19.40
CA GLU A 69 -7.55 -8.42 17.92
C GLU A 69 -8.81 -9.18 17.43
N ASP A 70 -9.41 -10.01 18.29
CA ASP A 70 -10.61 -10.84 18.01
C ASP A 70 -11.96 -10.27 18.52
N HIS A 71 -12.04 -9.04 19.04
CA HIS A 71 -13.30 -8.54 19.60
C HIS A 71 -14.26 -7.95 18.56
N VAL A 72 -15.42 -8.60 18.39
CA VAL A 72 -16.59 -8.03 17.72
C VAL A 72 -17.20 -6.95 18.61
N LEU A 73 -17.13 -5.69 18.18
CA LEU A 73 -17.34 -4.54 19.07
C LEU A 73 -18.77 -4.15 19.37
N SER A 74 -19.72 -4.40 18.48
CA SER A 74 -21.17 -4.39 18.78
C SER A 74 -21.98 -4.70 17.54
N ARG A 75 -23.21 -5.16 17.76
CA ARG A 75 -24.25 -5.35 16.74
C ARG A 75 -25.34 -4.33 17.03
N VAL A 76 -25.50 -3.34 16.16
CA VAL A 76 -26.59 -2.35 16.26
C VAL A 76 -27.44 -2.47 14.99
N ASP A 77 -28.71 -2.80 15.15
CA ASP A 77 -29.77 -2.79 14.12
C ASP A 77 -29.38 -3.37 12.75
N GLY A 78 -28.79 -4.57 12.75
CA GLY A 78 -28.48 -5.30 11.51
C GLY A 78 -27.20 -4.83 10.78
N VAL A 79 -26.48 -3.85 11.32
CA VAL A 79 -25.17 -3.42 10.81
C VAL A 79 -24.08 -3.92 11.75
N SER A 80 -23.24 -4.82 11.25
CA SER A 80 -22.03 -5.24 11.95
C SER A 80 -20.92 -4.24 11.63
N VAL A 81 -20.56 -3.40 12.59
CA VAL A 81 -19.32 -2.61 12.49
C VAL A 81 -18.16 -3.52 12.92
N LEU A 82 -17.62 -4.28 11.96
CA LEU A 82 -16.23 -4.69 12.07
C LEU A 82 -15.42 -3.41 11.88
N VAL A 83 -14.60 -3.04 12.87
CA VAL A 83 -13.34 -2.40 12.52
C VAL A 83 -12.50 -3.59 12.07
N PRO A 84 -12.31 -3.85 10.77
CA PRO A 84 -11.46 -4.93 10.38
C PRO A 84 -10.06 -4.59 10.91
N PRO A 85 -9.23 -5.57 11.30
CA PRO A 85 -7.81 -5.33 11.42
C PRO A 85 -7.37 -4.58 10.15
N ALA A 86 -6.55 -3.52 10.26
CA ALA A 86 -6.19 -2.68 9.12
C ALA A 86 -5.77 -3.50 7.88
N ALA A 87 -5.22 -4.70 8.10
CA ALA A 87 -4.90 -5.71 7.09
C ALA A 87 -6.07 -6.16 6.18
N VAL A 88 -7.32 -6.17 6.65
CA VAL A 88 -8.50 -6.65 5.89
C VAL A 88 -9.07 -5.56 4.99
N VAL A 89 -8.97 -4.28 5.37
CA VAL A 89 -9.40 -3.15 4.52
C VAL A 89 -8.44 -2.99 3.32
N LEU A 90 -7.15 -3.27 3.53
CA LEU A 90 -6.11 -3.10 2.51
C LEU A 90 -6.04 -4.25 1.50
N ASN A 91 -6.66 -5.41 1.76
CA ASN A 91 -6.63 -6.56 0.83
C ASN A 91 -7.71 -6.50 -0.28
N ASN A 92 -8.54 -5.46 -0.34
CA ASN A 92 -9.63 -5.32 -1.32
C ASN A 92 -9.48 -4.13 -2.30
N HIS A 93 -8.28 -3.55 -2.42
CA HIS A 93 -7.97 -2.49 -3.38
C HIS A 93 -6.68 -2.74 -4.15
#